data_AF-A0AAV3QEN5-F1
#
_entry.id   AF-A0AAV3QEN5-F1
#
_cell.length_a   1.000
_cell.length_b   1.000
_cell.length_c   1.000
_cell.angle_alpha   90.00
_cell.angle_beta   90.00
_cell.angle_gamma   90.00
#
_symmetry.space_group_name_H-M   'P 1'
#
loop_
_entity.id
_entity.type
_entity.pdbx_description
1 polymer ?
#
loop_
_entity_poly.entity_id
_entity_poly.type
_entity_poly.pdbx_seq_one_letter_code
_entity_poly.pdbx_strand_id
1 'polypeptide(L)'
;MTKSLFYISLLSVAIFQDYANVESLKHKNVTSNSTTSPWLRKAVNNRSTGCWYRPWICNQDRFPSRIPKICCRNRCIDVSYDINNCGMCGIRCPFTLQCCQGMCVHTNTNPFHCGGCNKICQFPSLCLYGLCGYSQQLPPFPFPLPSFPLPSFPIPPEPLPRHNQLPPSPPPPPIGSGGSRPPYRNQPPPSPPPHSPT
;
A
#
# COMPACT_ATOMS: atom_id res chain seq x y z
N MET A 1 -21.22 53.48 27.58
CA MET A 1 -21.16 52.54 26.44
C MET A 1 -19.74 52.16 26.04
N THR A 2 -18.74 53.04 26.18
CA THR A 2 -17.34 52.76 25.79
C THR A 2 -16.65 51.65 26.59
N LYS A 3 -16.89 51.55 27.91
CA LYS A 3 -16.27 50.51 28.77
C LYS A 3 -16.62 49.08 28.34
N SER A 4 -17.82 48.84 27.82
CA SER A 4 -18.28 47.51 27.40
C SER A 4 -17.58 47.05 26.10
N LEU A 5 -17.31 47.97 25.17
CA LEU A 5 -16.58 47.67 23.93
C LEU A 5 -15.10 47.34 24.18
N PHE A 6 -14.48 47.97 25.18
CA PHE A 6 -13.12 47.61 25.62
C PHE A 6 -13.04 46.19 26.18
N TYR A 7 -14.03 45.75 26.96
CA TYR A 7 -14.09 44.38 27.48
C TYR A 7 -14.25 43.34 26.36
N ILE A 8 -15.10 43.62 25.37
CA ILE A 8 -15.31 42.72 24.23
C ILE A 8 -14.03 42.59 23.38
N SER A 9 -13.29 43.70 23.20
CA SER A 9 -12.00 43.70 22.49
C SER A 9 -10.91 42.93 23.26
N LEU A 10 -10.85 43.05 24.58
CA LEU A 10 -9.89 42.30 25.39
C LEU A 10 -10.20 40.80 25.42
N LEU A 11 -11.49 40.42 25.45
CA LEU A 11 -11.91 39.03 25.39
C LEU A 11 -11.61 38.40 24.02
N SER A 12 -11.81 39.12 22.92
CA SER A 12 -11.48 38.58 21.59
C SER A 12 -9.97 38.39 21.43
N VAL A 13 -9.15 39.36 21.85
CA VAL A 13 -7.67 39.24 21.81
C VAL A 13 -7.17 38.07 22.66
N ALA A 14 -7.76 37.84 23.85
CA ALA A 14 -7.42 36.69 24.68
C ALA A 14 -7.75 35.35 23.99
N ILE A 15 -8.93 35.24 23.36
CA ILE A 15 -9.34 34.03 22.63
C ILE A 15 -8.43 33.76 21.42
N PHE A 16 -7.96 34.81 20.72
CA PHE A 16 -7.01 34.66 19.62
C PHE A 16 -5.61 34.22 20.08
N GLN A 17 -5.15 34.66 21.25
CA GLN A 17 -3.85 34.22 21.80
C GLN A 17 -3.87 32.74 22.20
N ASP A 18 -5.02 32.22 22.67
CA ASP A 18 -5.19 30.81 23.02
C ASP A 18 -5.24 29.89 21.79
N TYR A 19 -5.81 30.33 20.66
CA TYR A 19 -5.87 29.52 19.44
C TYR A 19 -4.47 29.20 18.85
N ALA A 20 -3.54 30.17 18.90
CA ALA A 20 -2.18 29.97 18.40
C ALA A 20 -1.36 28.98 19.25
N ASN A 21 -1.71 28.79 20.52
CA ASN A 21 -1.06 27.82 21.41
C ASN A 21 -1.51 26.37 21.14
N VAL A 22 -2.70 26.16 20.56
CA VAL A 22 -3.26 24.82 20.31
C VAL A 22 -2.62 24.15 19.08
N GLU A 23 -2.18 24.93 18.08
CA GLU A 23 -1.54 24.37 16.87
C GLU A 23 -0.16 23.76 17.16
N SER A 24 0.53 24.21 18.21
CA SER A 24 1.82 23.65 18.64
C SER A 24 1.70 22.29 19.36
N LEU A 25 0.50 21.82 19.71
CA LEU A 25 0.32 20.57 20.46
C LEU A 25 0.00 19.34 19.59
N LYS A 26 -0.20 19.51 18.27
CA LYS A 26 -0.52 18.37 17.38
C LYS A 26 0.71 17.64 16.84
N HIS A 27 1.93 17.98 17.25
CA HIS A 27 3.12 17.13 17.05
C HIS A 27 3.86 16.98 18.38
N LYS A 28 3.20 16.43 19.41
CA LYS A 28 3.95 15.72 20.45
C LYS A 28 4.56 14.48 19.80
N ASN A 29 5.73 14.66 19.20
CA ASN A 29 6.72 13.60 19.16
C ASN A 29 6.71 12.97 20.55
N VAL A 30 6.64 11.64 20.61
CA VAL A 30 6.84 10.89 21.85
C VAL A 30 8.31 11.08 22.26
N THR A 31 8.66 12.27 22.70
CA THR A 31 9.89 12.58 23.42
C THR A 31 9.55 12.39 24.89
N SER A 32 9.67 11.12 25.32
CA SER A 32 10.24 10.70 26.60
C SER A 32 10.37 11.75 27.71
N ASN A 33 9.27 12.36 28.15
CA ASN A 33 9.21 13.14 29.38
C ASN A 33 8.21 12.51 30.36
N SER A 34 8.24 11.18 30.45
CA SER A 34 7.68 10.48 31.61
C SER A 34 8.74 10.44 32.71
N THR A 35 8.38 10.95 33.87
CA THR A 35 9.03 10.80 35.18
C THR A 35 9.29 9.32 35.46
N THR A 36 10.34 8.78 34.86
CA THR A 36 10.70 7.37 34.93
C THR A 36 11.99 7.25 35.70
N SER A 37 11.97 6.37 36.71
CA SER A 37 13.07 6.16 37.65
C SER A 37 14.36 5.77 36.89
N PRO A 38 15.55 6.03 37.46
CA PRO A 38 16.83 5.70 36.82
C PRO A 38 16.94 4.21 36.39
N TRP A 39 16.30 3.31 37.14
CA TRP A 39 16.20 1.88 36.83
C TRP A 39 15.30 1.60 35.62
N LEU A 40 14.20 2.32 35.49
CA LEU A 40 13.28 2.21 34.37
C LEU A 40 13.90 2.79 33.08
N ARG A 41 14.74 3.84 33.18
CA ARG A 41 15.54 4.34 32.04
C ARG A 41 16.50 3.27 31.51
N LYS A 42 17.14 2.50 32.40
CA LYS A 42 18.07 1.42 32.02
C LYS A 42 17.35 0.23 31.36
N ALA A 43 16.11 -0.07 31.78
CA ALA A 43 15.26 -1.08 31.14
C ALA A 43 14.68 -0.61 29.78
N VAL A 44 14.41 0.69 29.62
CA VAL A 44 13.93 1.29 28.37
C VAL A 44 15.06 1.49 27.35
N ASN A 45 16.28 1.82 27.79
CA ASN A 45 17.46 1.95 26.92
C ASN A 45 17.87 0.64 26.24
N ASN A 46 17.39 -0.50 26.73
CA ASN A 46 17.62 -1.81 26.10
C ASN A 46 16.49 -2.22 25.13
N ARG A 47 15.45 -1.39 24.97
CA ARG A 47 14.50 -1.55 23.86
C ARG A 47 15.15 -0.90 22.65
N SER A 48 15.56 -1.73 21.69
CA SER A 48 16.00 -1.27 20.38
C SER A 48 15.03 -0.19 19.88
N THR A 49 15.54 1.03 19.67
CA THR A 49 14.78 2.26 19.38
C THR A 49 14.16 2.27 17.97
N GLY A 50 13.96 1.09 17.38
CA GLY A 50 13.39 0.92 16.06
C GLY A 50 13.03 -0.52 15.78
N CYS A 51 12.71 -0.80 14.53
CA CYS A 51 12.11 -2.06 14.12
C CYS A 51 13.12 -3.10 13.61
N TRP A 52 14.43 -2.82 13.61
CA TRP A 52 15.47 -3.69 13.01
C TRP A 52 15.41 -5.14 13.52
N TYR A 53 15.32 -5.32 14.83
CA TYR A 53 15.25 -6.64 15.48
C TYR A 53 13.82 -7.12 15.73
N ARG A 54 12.82 -6.26 15.49
CA ARG A 54 11.40 -6.52 15.76
C ARG A 54 10.51 -5.93 14.67
N PRO A 55 10.57 -6.44 13.42
CA PRO A 55 9.85 -5.82 12.28
C PRO A 55 8.34 -5.76 12.47
N TRP A 56 7.77 -6.74 13.19
CA TRP A 56 6.34 -6.87 13.44
C TRP A 56 5.75 -5.70 14.24
N ILE A 57 6.58 -4.93 14.97
CA ILE A 57 6.12 -3.76 15.73
C ILE A 57 5.48 -2.68 14.84
N CYS A 58 5.83 -2.66 13.55
CA CYS A 58 5.29 -1.69 12.60
C CYS A 58 3.79 -1.90 12.29
N ASN A 59 3.27 -3.10 12.51
CA ASN A 59 1.89 -3.46 12.19
C ASN A 59 0.99 -3.61 13.42
N GLN A 60 1.47 -3.22 14.61
CA GLN A 60 0.79 -3.42 15.90
C GLN A 60 -0.19 -2.30 16.29
N ASP A 61 -0.29 -1.22 15.50
CA ASP A 61 -1.13 -0.07 15.84
C ASP A 61 -2.63 -0.35 15.53
N ARG A 62 -3.29 -1.02 16.48
CA ARG A 62 -4.74 -1.33 16.57
C ARG A 62 -5.31 -2.29 15.52
N PHE A 63 -5.94 -3.36 15.99
CA PHE A 63 -6.82 -4.22 15.20
C PHE A 63 -8.10 -3.48 14.77
N PRO A 64 -8.51 -3.56 13.49
CA PRO A 64 -7.72 -3.97 12.33
C PRO A 64 -6.70 -2.89 11.93
N SER A 65 -5.47 -3.31 11.64
CA SER A 65 -4.39 -2.41 11.24
C SER A 65 -4.76 -1.77 9.90
N ARG A 66 -5.16 -0.50 9.93
CA ARG A 66 -5.71 0.19 8.74
C ARG A 66 -4.65 0.51 7.68
N ILE A 67 -3.36 0.40 8.01
CA ILE A 67 -2.26 0.86 7.17
C ILE A 67 -1.13 -0.17 7.24
N PRO A 68 -0.77 -0.85 6.14
CA PRO A 68 0.39 -1.72 6.11
C PRO A 68 1.68 -0.89 6.24
N LYS A 69 2.45 -1.14 7.30
CA LYS A 69 3.76 -0.54 7.50
C LYS A 69 4.84 -1.63 7.50
N ILE A 70 5.96 -1.36 6.84
CA ILE A 70 7.10 -2.27 6.79
C ILE A 70 8.30 -1.62 7.49
N CYS A 71 9.12 -2.44 8.15
CA CYS A 71 10.38 -1.97 8.70
C CYS A 71 11.40 -1.74 7.58
N CYS A 72 11.75 -0.49 7.33
CA CYS A 72 12.78 -0.09 6.40
C CYS A 72 13.85 0.70 7.16
N ARG A 73 15.11 0.24 7.14
CA ARG A 73 16.26 0.93 7.76
C ARG A 73 16.00 1.35 9.23
N ASN A 74 15.52 0.40 10.03
CA ASN A 74 15.17 0.60 11.46
C ASN A 74 13.97 1.54 11.72
N ARG A 75 13.20 1.91 10.69
CA ARG A 75 11.99 2.74 10.83
C ARG A 75 10.77 2.07 10.21
N CYS A 76 9.59 2.28 10.80
CA CYS A 76 8.34 1.82 10.21
C CYS A 76 7.90 2.82 9.14
N ILE A 77 7.82 2.36 7.90
CA ILE A 77 7.40 3.15 6.74
C ILE A 77 6.03 2.65 6.27
N ASP A 78 5.13 3.58 5.96
CA ASP A 78 3.88 3.26 5.28
C ASP A 78 4.16 2.95 3.81
N VAL A 79 3.93 1.71 3.42
CA VAL A 79 4.18 1.26 2.05
C VAL A 79 2.96 1.45 1.13
N SER A 80 1.87 1.99 1.66
CA SER A 80 0.60 2.13 0.93
C SER A 80 0.59 3.30 -0.04
N TYR A 81 1.22 4.41 0.35
CA TYR A 81 1.14 5.69 -0.37
C TYR A 81 2.50 6.39 -0.49
N ASP A 82 3.56 5.85 0.12
CA ASP A 82 4.90 6.42 -0.01
C ASP A 82 5.43 6.18 -1.43
N ILE A 83 5.72 7.28 -2.13
CA ILE A 83 6.23 7.28 -3.50
C ILE A 83 7.56 6.54 -3.66
N ASN A 84 8.34 6.44 -2.57
CA ASN A 84 9.68 5.83 -2.54
C ASN A 84 9.70 4.42 -1.96
N ASN A 85 8.58 3.96 -1.39
CA ASN A 85 8.48 2.69 -0.69
C ASN A 85 7.16 1.97 -1.02
N CYS A 86 6.75 1.99 -2.28
CA CYS A 86 5.44 1.46 -2.69
C CYS A 86 5.39 -0.06 -2.61
N GLY A 87 4.56 -0.59 -1.72
CA GLY A 87 4.44 -2.02 -1.42
C GLY A 87 5.62 -2.59 -0.64
N MET A 88 6.84 -2.08 -0.86
CA MET A 88 8.06 -2.53 -0.20
C MET A 88 9.12 -1.41 -0.13
N CYS A 89 10.08 -1.55 0.77
CA CYS A 89 11.16 -0.59 0.97
C CYS A 89 11.96 -0.32 -0.32
N GLY A 90 12.13 0.96 -0.67
CA GLY A 90 12.94 1.38 -1.82
C GLY A 90 12.30 1.19 -3.20
N ILE A 91 11.08 0.66 -3.26
CA ILE A 91 10.35 0.53 -4.53
C ILE A 91 9.68 1.86 -4.88
N ARG A 92 10.03 2.38 -6.05
CA ARG A 92 9.40 3.56 -6.65
C ARG A 92 8.52 3.13 -7.82
N CYS A 93 7.36 3.77 -7.92
CA CYS A 93 6.52 3.59 -9.09
C CYS A 93 7.19 4.18 -10.35
N PRO A 94 7.06 3.52 -11.51
CA PRO A 94 7.56 4.05 -12.78
C PRO A 94 6.78 5.31 -13.19
N PHE A 95 7.32 6.06 -14.16
CA PHE A 95 6.78 7.35 -14.59
C PHE A 95 5.26 7.30 -14.83
N THR A 96 4.57 8.34 -14.36
CA THR A 96 3.10 8.53 -14.43
C THR A 96 2.24 7.62 -13.54
N LEU A 97 2.82 6.64 -12.84
CA LEU A 97 2.09 5.83 -11.86
C LEU A 97 2.23 6.42 -10.46
N GLN A 98 1.16 6.30 -9.69
CA GLN A 98 1.12 6.72 -8.29
C GLN A 98 1.03 5.49 -7.39
N CYS A 99 1.67 5.55 -6.22
CA CYS A 99 1.50 4.51 -5.21
C CYS A 99 0.14 4.66 -4.54
N CYS A 100 -0.72 3.67 -4.73
CA CYS A 100 -2.03 3.57 -4.08
C CYS A 100 -2.19 2.19 -3.46
N GLN A 101 -2.39 2.15 -2.14
CA GLN A 101 -2.55 0.91 -1.37
C GLN A 101 -1.42 -0.11 -1.61
N GLY A 102 -0.19 0.37 -1.83
CA GLY A 102 0.99 -0.48 -2.03
C GLY A 102 1.14 -1.02 -3.45
N MET A 103 0.31 -0.54 -4.38
CA MET A 103 0.42 -0.86 -5.80
C MET A 103 0.62 0.42 -6.62
N CYS A 104 1.41 0.30 -7.68
CA CYS A 104 1.56 1.37 -8.65
C CYS A 104 0.36 1.36 -9.60
N VAL A 105 -0.39 2.45 -9.63
CA VAL A 105 -1.60 2.57 -10.46
C VAL A 105 -1.52 3.82 -11.35
N HIS A 106 -2.05 3.72 -12.56
CA HIS A 106 -2.21 4.87 -13.46
C HIS A 106 -3.44 5.67 -13.04
N THR A 107 -3.24 6.80 -12.37
CA THR A 107 -4.34 7.67 -11.96
C THR A 107 -5.01 8.39 -13.13
N ASN A 108 -4.39 8.37 -14.31
CA ASN A 108 -4.95 9.01 -15.50
C ASN A 108 -5.99 8.19 -16.26
N THR A 109 -6.00 6.88 -16.06
CA THR A 109 -6.81 5.93 -16.84
C THR A 109 -7.55 4.92 -15.98
N ASN A 110 -7.11 4.69 -14.73
CA ASN A 110 -7.76 3.73 -13.85
C ASN A 110 -9.07 4.31 -13.29
N PRO A 111 -10.24 3.69 -13.58
CA PRO A 111 -11.54 4.19 -13.10
C PRO A 111 -11.69 4.11 -11.58
N PHE A 112 -10.88 3.32 -10.87
CA PHE A 112 -10.93 3.20 -9.40
C PHE A 112 -9.96 4.15 -8.68
N HIS A 113 -9.06 4.79 -9.42
CA HIS A 113 -8.03 5.70 -8.89
C HIS A 113 -7.89 6.97 -9.76
N CYS A 114 -8.99 7.48 -10.30
CA CYS A 114 -8.97 8.55 -11.28
C CYS A 114 -8.58 9.90 -10.68
N GLY A 115 -7.49 10.50 -11.16
CA GLY A 115 -6.92 11.74 -10.63
C GLY A 115 -6.33 11.60 -9.23
N GLY A 116 -6.28 10.40 -8.65
CA GLY A 116 -5.74 10.14 -7.33
C GLY A 116 -6.25 8.85 -6.70
N CYS A 117 -5.60 8.40 -5.62
CA CYS A 117 -5.95 7.14 -4.98
C CYS A 117 -7.40 7.13 -4.47
N ASN A 118 -8.11 6.00 -4.69
CA ASN A 118 -9.47 5.74 -4.20
C ASN A 118 -10.53 6.69 -4.74
N LYS A 119 -10.24 7.37 -5.85
CA LYS A 119 -11.21 8.18 -6.60
C LYS A 119 -11.86 7.32 -7.67
N ILE A 120 -13.05 6.83 -7.36
CA ILE A 120 -13.81 5.97 -8.26
C ILE A 120 -14.69 6.84 -9.16
N CYS A 121 -14.61 6.62 -10.47
CA CYS A 121 -15.54 7.21 -11.42
C CYS A 121 -16.88 6.46 -11.39
N GLN A 122 -17.98 7.19 -11.27
CA GLN A 122 -19.33 6.61 -11.26
C GLN A 122 -19.63 6.01 -12.64
N PHE A 123 -19.99 4.72 -12.70
CA PHE A 123 -20.39 4.12 -13.97
C PHE A 123 -21.57 4.89 -14.61
N PRO A 124 -21.56 5.22 -15.92
CA PRO A 124 -20.65 4.78 -17.00
C PRO A 124 -19.47 5.72 -17.30
N SER A 125 -19.09 6.61 -16.39
CA SER A 125 -18.00 7.56 -16.63
C SER A 125 -16.64 6.87 -16.70
N LEU A 126 -15.87 7.22 -17.73
CA LEU A 126 -14.49 6.78 -17.93
C LEU A 126 -13.52 7.74 -17.23
N CYS A 127 -12.36 7.21 -16.85
CA CYS A 127 -11.24 8.04 -16.41
C CYS A 127 -10.36 8.38 -17.60
N LEU A 128 -10.26 9.67 -17.94
CA LEU A 128 -9.39 10.14 -19.00
C LEU A 128 -8.62 11.37 -18.52
N TYR A 129 -7.29 11.35 -18.67
CA TYR A 129 -6.38 12.40 -18.16
C TYR A 129 -6.56 12.72 -16.67
N GLY A 130 -6.98 11.73 -15.87
CA GLY A 130 -7.18 11.89 -14.43
C GLY A 130 -8.50 12.56 -14.05
N LEU A 131 -9.44 12.64 -14.99
CA LEU A 131 -10.74 13.26 -14.81
C LEU A 131 -11.84 12.26 -15.16
N CYS A 132 -12.82 12.10 -14.26
CA CYS A 132 -14.00 11.29 -14.52
C CYS A 132 -14.93 12.02 -15.50
N GLY A 133 -15.34 11.35 -16.57
CA GLY A 133 -16.30 11.89 -17.52
C GLY A 133 -15.79 13.07 -18.36
N TYR A 134 -14.46 13.28 -18.43
CA TYR A 134 -13.85 14.31 -19.27
C TYR A 134 -14.24 14.20 -20.75
N SER A 135 -14.58 12.98 -21.21
CA SER A 135 -15.10 12.72 -22.55
C SER A 135 -16.59 12.36 -22.55
N GLN A 136 -17.39 12.81 -21.56
CA GLN A 136 -18.87 12.76 -21.64
C GLN A 136 -19.42 13.77 -22.66
N GLN A 137 -18.86 13.70 -23.87
CA GLN A 137 -19.65 13.62 -25.08
C GLN A 137 -19.44 12.21 -25.64
N LEU A 138 -19.83 11.16 -24.90
CA LEU A 138 -20.41 10.03 -25.61
C LEU A 138 -21.85 10.47 -25.88
N PRO A 139 -22.23 10.71 -27.14
CA PRO A 139 -23.62 10.90 -27.53
C PRO A 139 -24.53 9.94 -26.77
N PRO A 140 -25.75 10.37 -26.42
CA PRO A 140 -26.68 9.53 -25.69
C PRO A 140 -26.78 8.17 -26.40
N PHE A 141 -26.48 7.09 -25.67
CA PHE A 141 -26.96 5.77 -26.06
C PHE A 141 -28.49 5.91 -26.24
N PRO A 142 -29.05 5.63 -27.42
CA PRO A 142 -28.55 4.71 -28.43
C PRO A 142 -27.85 5.43 -29.58
N PHE A 143 -26.56 5.13 -29.78
CA PHE A 143 -26.11 5.07 -31.16
C PHE A 143 -26.87 3.90 -31.79
N PRO A 144 -27.66 4.08 -32.86
CA PRO A 144 -28.08 2.93 -33.63
C PRO A 144 -26.81 2.19 -34.03
N LEU A 145 -26.62 0.96 -33.55
CA LEU A 145 -25.63 0.09 -34.16
C LEU A 145 -25.94 0.13 -35.65
N PRO A 146 -24.98 0.46 -36.52
CA PRO A 146 -25.22 0.28 -37.94
C PRO A 146 -25.66 -1.18 -38.11
N SER A 147 -26.81 -1.39 -38.75
CA SER A 147 -27.36 -2.70 -39.08
C SER A 147 -26.50 -3.38 -40.16
N PHE A 148 -25.18 -3.37 -39.98
CA PHE A 148 -24.33 -4.33 -40.62
C PHE A 148 -24.78 -5.70 -40.10
N PRO A 149 -25.18 -6.62 -40.99
CA PRO A 149 -25.44 -7.99 -40.57
C PRO A 149 -24.18 -8.47 -39.87
N LEU A 150 -24.30 -8.83 -38.59
CA LEU A 150 -23.22 -9.50 -37.88
C LEU A 150 -22.86 -10.69 -38.78
N PRO A 151 -21.61 -10.83 -39.26
CA PRO A 151 -21.23 -12.07 -39.93
C PRO A 151 -21.57 -13.18 -38.94
N SER A 152 -22.32 -14.18 -39.40
CA SER A 152 -22.64 -15.34 -38.58
C SER A 152 -21.32 -15.93 -38.12
N PHE A 153 -20.95 -15.62 -36.87
CA PHE A 153 -19.87 -16.32 -36.21
C PHE A 153 -20.25 -17.80 -36.31
N PRO A 154 -19.39 -18.66 -36.90
CA PRO A 154 -19.65 -20.09 -36.88
C PRO A 154 -19.85 -20.46 -35.41
N ILE A 155 -21.02 -21.03 -35.10
CA ILE A 155 -21.34 -21.50 -33.75
C ILE A 155 -20.17 -22.41 -33.36
N PRO A 156 -19.42 -22.11 -32.29
CA PRO A 156 -18.38 -23.01 -31.83
C PRO A 156 -19.05 -24.37 -31.56
N PRO A 157 -18.47 -25.49 -32.02
CA PRO A 157 -19.07 -26.80 -31.81
C PRO A 157 -19.33 -27.00 -30.32
N GLU A 158 -20.51 -27.55 -29.99
CA GLU A 158 -20.95 -27.91 -28.64
C GLU A 158 -19.77 -28.51 -27.85
N PRO A 159 -19.48 -28.03 -26.62
CA PRO A 159 -18.48 -28.68 -25.78
C PRO A 159 -18.84 -30.15 -25.64
N LEU A 160 -17.92 -31.04 -26.02
CA LEU A 160 -18.07 -32.48 -25.84
C LEU A 160 -18.56 -32.76 -24.41
N PRO A 161 -19.52 -33.69 -24.21
CA PRO A 161 -19.98 -34.07 -22.89
C PRO A 161 -18.76 -34.36 -22.02
N ARG A 162 -18.71 -33.74 -20.83
CA ARG A 162 -17.60 -33.88 -19.88
C ARG A 162 -17.54 -35.34 -19.40
N HIS A 163 -16.92 -36.20 -20.20
CA HIS A 163 -16.76 -37.60 -19.87
C HIS A 163 -15.72 -37.70 -18.74
N ASN A 164 -16.21 -38.20 -17.62
CA ASN A 164 -15.44 -38.79 -16.53
C ASN A 164 -14.25 -37.96 -16.06
N GLN A 165 -14.54 -36.98 -15.20
CA GLN A 165 -13.52 -36.53 -14.25
C GLN A 165 -13.10 -37.74 -13.42
N LEU A 166 -11.89 -38.24 -13.65
CA LEU A 166 -11.23 -39.10 -12.68
C LEU A 166 -11.30 -38.38 -11.32
N PRO A 167 -11.63 -39.07 -10.22
CA PRO A 167 -11.62 -38.45 -8.90
C PRO A 167 -10.26 -37.81 -8.63
N PRO A 168 -10.22 -36.66 -7.93
CA PRO A 168 -8.96 -36.01 -7.60
C PRO A 168 -8.04 -36.99 -6.88
N SER A 169 -6.78 -37.06 -7.32
CA SER A 169 -5.74 -37.84 -6.65
C SER A 169 -5.64 -37.40 -5.19
N PRO A 170 -5.48 -38.33 -4.23
CA PRO A 170 -5.33 -37.98 -2.83
C PRO A 170 -4.12 -37.05 -2.62
N PRO A 171 -4.17 -36.15 -1.62
CA PRO A 171 -3.07 -35.25 -1.34
C PRO A 171 -1.80 -36.06 -1.01
N PRO A 172 -0.61 -35.57 -1.42
CA PRO A 172 0.64 -36.21 -1.03
C PRO A 172 0.75 -36.26 0.51
N PRO A 173 1.38 -37.31 1.06
CA PRO A 173 1.56 -37.42 2.51
C PRO A 173 2.33 -36.21 3.03
N PRO A 174 2.06 -35.77 4.27
CA PRO A 174 2.78 -34.65 4.87
C PRO A 174 4.28 -34.93 4.82
N ILE A 175 5.04 -33.97 4.28
CA ILE A 175 6.49 -33.96 4.36
C ILE A 175 6.81 -33.97 5.85
N GLY A 176 7.18 -35.15 6.36
CA GLY A 176 7.62 -35.30 7.73
C GLY A 176 8.72 -34.28 8.00
N SER A 177 8.68 -33.71 9.20
CA SER A 177 9.74 -32.86 9.75
C SER A 177 11.05 -33.63 9.80
N GLY A 178 11.73 -33.71 8.66
CA GLY A 178 13.04 -34.30 8.49
C GLY A 178 14.09 -33.23 8.73
N GLY A 179 14.66 -33.24 9.94
CA GLY A 179 16.05 -32.95 10.23
C GLY A 179 16.59 -31.58 9.84
N SER A 180 17.05 -30.83 10.84
CA SER A 180 18.09 -29.81 10.71
C SER A 180 19.11 -30.16 9.62
N ARG A 181 19.11 -29.39 8.52
CA ARG A 181 20.16 -29.44 7.51
C ARG A 181 21.51 -29.30 8.23
N PRO A 182 22.43 -30.29 8.17
CA PRO A 182 23.74 -30.11 8.76
C PRO A 182 24.47 -28.96 8.06
N PRO A 183 25.32 -28.21 8.77
CA PRO A 183 25.99 -27.05 8.23
C PRO A 183 26.80 -27.43 6.98
N TYR A 184 26.76 -26.53 5.99
CA TYR A 184 27.50 -26.60 4.73
C TYR A 184 28.92 -27.13 4.99
N ARG A 185 29.22 -28.34 4.54
CA ARG A 185 30.61 -28.81 4.44
C ARG A 185 31.22 -28.02 3.28
N ASN A 186 32.30 -27.28 3.57
CA ASN A 186 33.07 -26.51 2.58
C ASN A 186 33.32 -27.38 1.34
N GLN A 187 32.67 -27.07 0.23
CA GLN A 187 32.97 -27.68 -1.05
C GLN A 187 34.25 -27.02 -1.60
N PRO A 188 35.24 -27.80 -2.09
CA PRO A 188 36.38 -27.23 -2.79
C PRO A 188 35.91 -26.52 -4.08
N PRO A 189 36.67 -25.52 -4.57
CA PRO A 189 36.27 -24.75 -5.74
C PRO A 189 36.15 -25.64 -6.99
N PRO A 190 35.26 -25.31 -7.93
CA PRO A 190 35.06 -26.09 -9.14
C PRO A 190 36.32 -26.09 -10.01
N SER A 191 36.63 -27.25 -10.59
CA SER A 191 37.74 -27.45 -11.52
C SER A 191 37.57 -26.62 -12.80
N PRO A 192 38.66 -26.12 -13.41
CA PRO A 192 38.60 -25.33 -14.64
C PRO A 192 38.06 -26.18 -15.82
N PRO A 193 37.43 -25.53 -16.81
CA PRO A 193 36.86 -26.21 -17.98
C PRO A 193 37.97 -26.83 -18.84
N PRO A 194 37.68 -27.95 -19.54
CA PRO A 194 38.67 -28.60 -20.40
C PRO A 194 39.00 -27.71 -21.61
N HIS A 195 40.29 -27.56 -21.88
CA HIS A 195 40.78 -26.93 -23.11
C HIS A 195 40.44 -27.82 -24.31
N SER A 196 39.78 -27.25 -25.32
CA SER A 196 39.58 -27.87 -26.63
C SER A 196 40.94 -28.02 -27.32
N PRO A 197 41.31 -29.21 -27.82
CA PRO A 197 42.45 -29.32 -28.72
C PRO A 197 42.09 -28.68 -30.07
N THR A 198 43.07 -27.97 -30.62
CA THR A 198 43.05 -27.41 -31.99
C THR A 198 43.46 -28.46 -33.00
#